data_AF-A0A5B7BJK1-F1
#
_entry.id   AF-A0A5B7BJK1-F1
#
_cell.length_a   1.000
_cell.length_b   1.000
_cell.length_c   1.000
_cell.angle_alpha   90.00
_cell.angle_beta   90.00
_cell.angle_gamma   90.00
#
_symmetry.space_group_name_H-M   'P 1'
#
loop_
_entity.id
_entity.type
_entity.pdbx_description
1 polymer ?
#
loop_
_entity_poly.entity_id
_entity_poly.type
_entity_poly.pdbx_seq_one_letter_code
_entity_poly.pdbx_strand_id
1 'polypeptide(L)'
;KSGVFWAKEKKSMPSSFKLFIGSAWVVLTRLFLEFCILGWDNLPRTLLMYYTNFLSSPEGYFHTVICNHKDYQNTTLNHDLHYIRWDNPPKQHPITTTSEHFGDMVQSGAPFAHKFSTKLMRKKI
;
A
#
# COMPACT_ATOMS: atom_id res chain seq x y z
N LYS A 1 -9.07 11.81 16.68
CA LYS A 1 -9.25 11.85 15.22
C LYS A 1 -9.71 13.26 14.84
N SER A 2 -8.76 14.13 14.51
CA SER A 2 -8.99 15.52 14.05
C SER A 2 -8.21 15.65 12.74
N GLY A 3 -8.84 16.21 11.69
CA GLY A 3 -8.18 16.40 10.37
C GLY A 3 -8.86 15.72 9.17
N VAL A 4 -10.03 15.11 9.33
CA VAL A 4 -10.86 14.66 8.19
C VAL A 4 -11.93 15.70 7.91
N PHE A 5 -11.90 16.27 6.71
CA PHE A 5 -12.93 17.18 6.22
C PHE A 5 -13.88 16.39 5.30
N TRP A 6 -15.14 16.32 5.69
CA TRP A 6 -16.15 15.60 4.91
C TRP A 6 -16.64 16.46 3.77
N ALA A 7 -16.51 15.97 2.53
CA ALA A 7 -17.15 16.59 1.38
C ALA A 7 -18.66 16.30 1.41
N LYS A 8 -19.47 17.31 1.09
CA LYS A 8 -20.94 17.17 0.99
C LYS A 8 -21.36 16.38 -0.26
N GLU A 9 -20.56 16.47 -1.32
CA GLU A 9 -20.81 15.85 -2.62
C GLU A 9 -20.13 14.49 -2.74
N LYS A 10 -20.80 13.54 -3.41
CA LYS A 10 -20.25 12.21 -3.71
C LYS A 10 -19.63 12.23 -5.11
N LYS A 11 -18.40 11.76 -5.24
CA LYS A 11 -17.79 11.51 -6.56
C LYS A 11 -18.39 10.25 -7.18
N SER A 12 -18.68 10.31 -8.48
CA SER A 12 -19.00 9.12 -9.27
C SER A 12 -17.76 8.25 -9.46
N MET A 13 -17.98 6.96 -9.74
CA MET A 13 -16.91 6.05 -10.12
C MET A 13 -16.35 6.46 -11.49
N PRO A 14 -15.02 6.51 -11.67
CA PRO A 14 -14.42 6.83 -12.95
C PRO A 14 -14.69 5.72 -13.97
N SER A 15 -14.92 6.10 -15.23
CA SER A 15 -15.13 5.15 -16.34
C SER A 15 -13.86 4.89 -17.15
N SER A 16 -12.85 5.76 -17.05
CA SER A 16 -11.61 5.71 -17.84
C SER A 16 -10.54 4.79 -17.27
N PHE A 17 -10.66 4.34 -16.02
CA PHE A 17 -9.73 3.44 -15.34
C PHE A 17 -10.44 2.64 -14.25
N LYS A 18 -9.88 1.49 -13.90
CA LYS A 18 -10.36 0.63 -12.80
C LYS A 18 -9.62 0.95 -11.52
N LEU A 19 -10.31 1.07 -10.39
CA LEU A 19 -9.67 1.29 -9.09
C LEU A 19 -9.09 -0.02 -8.55
N PHE A 20 -7.85 0.06 -8.05
CA PHE A 20 -7.19 -1.02 -7.32
C PHE A 20 -6.76 -0.52 -5.95
N ILE A 21 -6.84 -1.39 -4.94
CA ILE A 21 -6.49 -1.10 -3.55
C ILE A 21 -5.56 -2.22 -3.06
N GLY A 22 -4.57 -1.85 -2.25
CA GLY A 22 -3.65 -2.78 -1.61
C GLY A 22 -3.00 -2.16 -0.38
N SER A 23 -1.83 -2.68 -0.02
CA SER A 23 -1.04 -2.18 1.11
C SER A 23 -0.49 -0.78 0.84
N ALA A 24 -0.47 0.09 1.84
CA ALA A 24 0.24 1.37 1.72
C ALA A 24 1.77 1.18 1.64
N TRP A 25 2.28 -0.01 2.00
CA TRP A 25 3.68 -0.37 1.90
C TRP A 25 3.93 -1.00 0.54
N VAL A 26 4.69 -0.31 -0.31
CA VAL A 26 4.99 -0.76 -1.67
C VAL A 26 6.48 -0.70 -1.95
N VAL A 27 6.94 -1.63 -2.78
CA VAL A 27 8.28 -1.59 -3.37
C VAL A 27 8.12 -1.30 -4.85
N LEU A 28 8.69 -0.19 -5.30
CA LEU A 28 8.56 0.29 -6.68
C LEU A 28 9.89 0.24 -7.40
N THR A 29 9.89 -0.19 -8.65
CA THR A 29 11.07 -0.11 -9.50
C THR A 29 11.33 1.34 -9.89
N ARG A 30 12.60 1.69 -10.12
CA ARG A 30 12.98 3.05 -10.55
C ARG A 30 12.27 3.46 -11.84
N LEU A 31 12.18 2.56 -12.82
CA LEU A 31 11.51 2.82 -14.11
C LEU A 31 10.04 3.18 -13.91
N PHE A 32 9.32 2.44 -13.08
CA PHE A 32 7.92 2.73 -12.80
C PHE A 32 7.74 4.06 -12.05
N LEU A 33 8.64 4.37 -11.11
CA LEU A 33 8.61 5.64 -10.39
C LEU A 33 8.91 6.83 -11.32
N GLU A 34 9.88 6.70 -12.21
CA GLU A 34 10.19 7.72 -13.22
C GLU A 34 9.02 7.93 -14.17
N PHE A 35 8.34 6.85 -14.57
CA PHE A 35 7.09 6.95 -15.33
C PHE A 35 6.02 7.73 -14.57
N CYS A 36 5.83 7.48 -13.28
CA CYS A 36 4.85 8.20 -12.46
C CYS A 36 5.14 9.71 -12.36
N ILE A 37 6.43 10.11 -12.34
CA ILE A 37 6.86 11.49 -12.08
C ILE A 37 7.07 12.28 -13.38
N LEU A 38 7.80 11.68 -14.34
CA LEU A 38 8.30 12.32 -15.55
C LEU A 38 7.57 11.86 -16.82
N GLY A 39 6.73 10.82 -16.72
CA GLY A 39 6.03 10.25 -17.85
C GLY A 39 5.16 11.27 -18.59
N TRP A 40 5.11 11.15 -19.91
CA TRP A 40 4.24 12.00 -20.75
C TRP A 40 2.79 11.56 -20.72
N ASP A 41 2.52 10.32 -20.30
CA ASP A 41 1.17 9.76 -20.18
C ASP A 41 0.30 10.54 -19.18
N ASN A 42 -1.00 10.63 -19.47
CA ASN A 42 -1.94 11.38 -18.64
C ASN A 42 -2.41 10.59 -17.41
N LEU A 43 -2.35 9.26 -17.42
CA LEU A 43 -2.88 8.39 -16.38
C LEU A 43 -2.31 8.72 -14.98
N PRO A 44 -0.98 8.82 -14.77
CA PRO A 44 -0.45 9.20 -13.45
C PRO A 44 -0.95 10.56 -12.98
N ARG A 45 -1.02 11.57 -13.87
CA ARG A 45 -1.50 12.92 -13.54
C ARG A 45 -3.00 12.93 -13.18
N THR A 46 -3.81 12.24 -13.97
CA THR A 46 -5.26 12.10 -13.72
C THR A 46 -5.50 11.39 -12.39
N LEU A 47 -4.76 10.31 -12.11
CA LEU A 47 -4.87 9.58 -10.86
C LEU A 47 -4.37 10.39 -9.66
N LEU A 48 -3.32 11.20 -9.83
CA LEU A 48 -2.84 12.07 -8.77
C LEU A 48 -3.95 13.04 -8.34
N MET A 49 -4.58 13.73 -9.30
CA MET A 49 -5.72 14.60 -9.04
C MET A 49 -6.92 13.86 -8.42
N TYR A 50 -7.18 12.63 -8.87
CA TYR A 50 -8.26 11.81 -8.32
C TYR A 50 -8.03 11.49 -6.83
N TYR A 51 -6.80 11.10 -6.48
CA TYR A 51 -6.41 10.65 -5.15
C TYR A 51 -6.02 11.79 -4.18
N THR A 52 -5.88 13.04 -4.60
CA THR A 52 -5.56 14.17 -3.69
C THR A 52 -6.56 14.33 -2.52
N ASN A 53 -7.83 13.96 -2.72
CA ASN A 53 -8.89 14.08 -1.71
C ASN A 53 -9.47 12.70 -1.30
N PHE A 54 -8.62 11.68 -1.23
CA PHE A 54 -9.02 10.32 -0.85
C PHE A 54 -8.48 9.98 0.55
N LEU A 55 -9.28 9.31 1.39
CA LEU A 55 -8.93 9.06 2.79
C LEU A 55 -7.70 8.15 2.99
N SER A 56 -7.40 7.32 1.98
CA SER A 56 -6.27 6.38 1.95
C SER A 56 -5.54 6.40 0.61
N SER A 57 -5.13 7.57 0.13
CA SER A 57 -4.49 7.73 -1.18
C SER A 57 -3.31 6.79 -1.45
N PRO A 58 -2.38 6.55 -0.50
CA PRO A 58 -1.25 5.64 -0.71
C PRO A 58 -1.65 4.18 -0.98
N GLU A 59 -2.79 3.74 -0.43
CA GLU A 59 -3.29 2.37 -0.61
C GLU A 59 -3.84 2.12 -2.01
N GLY A 60 -4.17 3.17 -2.77
CA GLY A 60 -4.82 3.04 -4.07
C GLY A 60 -4.03 3.57 -5.26
N TYR A 61 -3.25 4.65 -5.09
CA TYR A 61 -2.63 5.37 -6.20
C TYR A 61 -1.73 4.46 -7.06
N PHE A 62 -0.69 3.87 -6.46
CA PHE A 62 0.29 3.09 -7.22
C PHE A 62 -0.32 1.81 -7.81
N HIS A 63 -1.18 1.11 -7.06
CA HIS A 63 -1.92 -0.05 -7.56
C HIS A 63 -2.76 0.30 -8.79
N THR A 64 -3.44 1.44 -8.74
CA THR A 64 -4.29 1.90 -9.83
C THR A 64 -3.46 2.33 -11.04
N VAL A 65 -2.35 3.04 -10.86
CA VAL A 65 -1.45 3.41 -11.97
C VAL A 65 -0.90 2.16 -12.64
N ILE A 66 -0.30 1.24 -11.88
CA ILE A 66 0.44 0.11 -12.43
C ILE A 66 -0.48 -0.89 -13.14
N CYS A 67 -1.66 -1.17 -12.58
CA CYS A 67 -2.60 -2.15 -13.13
C CYS A 67 -3.41 -1.63 -14.33
N ASN A 68 -3.49 -0.30 -14.54
CA ASN A 68 -4.17 0.27 -15.70
C ASN A 68 -3.21 0.61 -16.86
N HIS A 69 -1.89 0.54 -16.65
CA HIS A 69 -0.92 0.83 -17.70
C HIS A 69 -0.46 -0.44 -18.42
N LYS A 70 -0.62 -0.48 -19.75
CA LYS A 70 -0.35 -1.68 -20.57
C LYS A 70 1.09 -2.20 -20.43
N ASP A 71 2.05 -1.30 -20.30
CA ASP A 71 3.47 -1.69 -20.22
C ASP A 71 3.89 -2.16 -18.82
N TYR A 72 3.13 -1.85 -17.77
CA TYR A 72 3.49 -2.16 -16.38
C TYR A 72 2.57 -3.18 -15.69
N GLN A 73 1.36 -3.41 -16.19
CA GLN A 73 0.38 -4.31 -15.54
C GLN A 73 0.94 -5.72 -15.29
N ASN A 74 1.81 -6.22 -16.18
CA ASN A 74 2.41 -7.55 -16.09
C ASN A 74 3.74 -7.58 -15.32
N THR A 75 4.21 -6.44 -14.80
CA THR A 75 5.41 -6.35 -13.96
C THR A 75 5.06 -6.33 -12.47
N THR A 76 3.82 -6.68 -12.12
CA THR A 76 3.31 -6.62 -10.76
C THR A 76 3.55 -7.93 -10.01
N LEU A 77 3.86 -7.82 -8.71
CA LEU A 77 3.89 -8.94 -7.78
C LEU A 77 2.84 -8.66 -6.70
N ASN A 78 1.81 -9.50 -6.62
CA ASN A 78 0.73 -9.35 -5.63
C ASN A 78 1.16 -9.89 -4.26
N HIS A 79 2.18 -9.25 -3.67
CA HIS A 79 2.74 -9.64 -2.38
C HIS A 79 3.32 -8.42 -1.66
N ASP A 80 2.96 -8.22 -0.39
CA ASP A 80 3.34 -7.04 0.40
C ASP A 80 4.83 -7.06 0.84
N LEU A 81 5.50 -8.22 0.73
CA LEU A 81 6.88 -8.46 1.18
C LEU A 81 7.11 -8.19 2.69
N HIS A 82 6.03 -7.97 3.43
CA HIS A 82 6.04 -7.81 4.87
C HIS A 82 5.35 -9.01 5.53
N TYR A 83 5.96 -9.52 6.60
CA TYR A 83 5.23 -10.30 7.58
C TYR A 83 4.33 -9.37 8.38
N ILE A 84 3.02 -9.54 8.20
CA ILE A 84 2.00 -8.83 8.96
C ILE A 84 1.05 -9.85 9.56
N ARG A 85 0.95 -9.83 10.89
CA ARG A 85 0.02 -10.68 11.61
C ARG A 85 -1.30 -9.94 11.84
N TRP A 86 -2.39 -10.53 11.39
CA TRP A 86 -3.74 -10.02 11.61
C TRP A 86 -4.49 -10.88 12.62
N ASP A 87 -5.43 -10.27 13.34
CA ASP A 87 -6.49 -11.02 14.02
C ASP A 87 -7.33 -11.77 12.97
N ASN A 88 -8.04 -12.82 13.40
CA ASN A 88 -9.07 -13.46 12.60
C ASN A 88 -10.43 -13.35 13.32
N PRO A 89 -11.39 -12.52 12.84
CA PRO A 89 -11.33 -11.69 11.63
C PRO A 89 -10.38 -10.48 11.77
N PRO A 90 -9.86 -9.93 10.64
CA PRO A 90 -8.94 -8.79 10.67
C PRO A 90 -9.58 -7.54 11.29
N LYS A 91 -8.86 -6.91 12.23
CA LYS A 91 -9.23 -5.59 12.80
C LYS A 91 -8.64 -4.45 11.96
N GLN A 92 -8.93 -3.21 12.32
CA GLN A 92 -8.40 -2.02 11.62
C GLN A 92 -6.86 -1.96 11.61
N HIS A 93 -6.19 -2.51 12.63
CA HIS A 93 -4.75 -2.49 12.74
C HIS A 93 -4.21 -3.89 13.00
N PRO A 94 -3.03 -4.25 12.44
CA PRO A 94 -2.45 -5.57 12.64
C PRO A 94 -2.03 -5.78 14.10
N ILE A 95 -1.78 -7.02 14.49
CA ILE A 95 -1.29 -7.38 15.83
C ILE A 95 0.15 -6.89 15.97
N THR A 96 0.53 -6.49 17.18
CA THR A 96 1.93 -6.16 17.48
C THR A 96 2.79 -7.42 17.46
N THR A 97 3.84 -7.42 16.65
CA THR A 97 4.80 -8.51 16.53
C THR A 97 5.65 -8.61 17.81
N THR A 98 5.70 -9.81 18.39
CA THR A 98 6.45 -10.18 19.61
C THR A 98 7.44 -11.30 19.29
N SER A 99 8.29 -11.66 20.27
CA SER A 99 9.28 -12.74 20.12
C SER A 99 8.65 -14.12 19.89
N GLU A 100 7.41 -14.32 20.34
CA GLU A 100 6.67 -15.57 20.14
C GLU A 100 6.40 -15.82 18.65
N HIS A 101 6.29 -14.76 17.85
CA HIS A 101 6.03 -14.85 16.41
C HIS A 101 7.30 -14.97 15.56
N PHE A 102 8.49 -15.04 16.18
CA PHE A 102 9.75 -15.03 15.44
C PHE A 102 9.89 -16.25 14.51
N GLY A 103 9.43 -17.43 14.93
CA GLY A 103 9.42 -18.62 14.08
C GLY A 103 8.61 -18.41 12.80
N ASP A 104 7.38 -17.90 12.95
CA ASP A 104 6.48 -17.60 11.84
C ASP A 104 7.04 -16.51 10.90
N MET A 105 7.72 -15.51 11.45
CA MET A 105 8.42 -14.49 10.66
C MET A 105 9.49 -15.11 9.77
N VAL A 106 10.35 -15.96 10.33
CA VAL A 106 11.41 -16.63 9.57
C VAL A 106 10.83 -17.55 8.51
N GLN A 107 9.79 -18.32 8.85
CA GLN A 107 9.12 -19.22 7.92
C GLN A 107 8.40 -18.48 6.78
N SER A 108 7.92 -17.25 7.02
CA SER A 108 7.26 -16.46 5.97
C SER A 108 8.18 -16.08 4.82
N GLY A 109 9.50 -16.09 5.02
CA GLY A 109 10.49 -15.66 4.02
C GLY A 109 10.40 -14.17 3.64
N ALA A 110 9.54 -13.39 4.30
CA ALA A 110 9.37 -11.98 4.02
C ALA A 110 10.62 -11.19 4.48
N PRO A 111 11.17 -10.32 3.62
CA PRO A 111 12.35 -9.51 3.98
C PRO A 111 12.06 -8.47 5.07
N PHE A 112 10.80 -8.07 5.25
CA PHE A 112 10.37 -7.08 6.23
C PHE A 112 9.27 -7.64 7.14
N ALA A 113 9.05 -6.98 8.28
CA ALA A 113 7.92 -7.25 9.14
C ALA A 113 7.44 -5.94 9.79
N HIS A 114 6.16 -5.89 10.15
CA HIS A 114 5.55 -4.66 10.66
C HIS A 114 5.17 -4.76 12.15
N LYS A 115 5.04 -3.58 12.78
CA LYS A 115 4.49 -3.35 14.13
C LYS A 115 5.23 -4.09 15.25
N PHE A 116 6.51 -3.78 15.45
CA PHE A 116 7.28 -4.32 16.57
C PHE A 116 6.95 -3.62 17.90
N SER A 117 6.87 -4.39 18.99
CA SER A 117 6.85 -3.82 20.34
C SER A 117 8.24 -3.30 20.72
N THR A 118 8.32 -2.13 21.36
CA THR A 118 9.58 -1.58 21.90
C THR A 118 10.25 -2.51 22.92
N LYS A 119 9.48 -3.34 23.63
CA LYS A 119 10.02 -4.36 24.55
C LYS A 119 10.83 -5.46 23.83
N LEU A 120 10.53 -5.72 22.55
CA LEU A 120 11.26 -6.69 21.73
C LEU A 120 12.66 -6.16 21.36
N MET A 121 12.74 -4.89 20.96
CA MET A 121 13.98 -4.26 20.47
C MET A 121 15.06 -4.14 21.56
N ARG A 122 14.68 -4.17 22.84
CA ARG A 122 15.61 -4.06 23.98
C ARG A 122 16.18 -5.38 24.47
N LYS A 123 15.66 -6.53 24.01
CA LYS A 123 16.08 -7.85 24.51
C LYS A 123 17.24 -8.46 23.70
N LYS A 124 17.83 -7.71 22.75
CA LYS A 124 18.81 -8.22 21.79
C LYS A 124 19.81 -7.17 21.27
N ILE A 125 20.24 -6.26 22.14
CA ILE A 125 21.50 -5.50 21.98
C ILE A 125 22.26 -5.64 23.30
#